data_AF-A0A3D3PQP1-F1
#
_entry.id   AF-A0A3D3PQP1-F1
#
_cell.length_a   1.000
_cell.length_b   1.000
_cell.length_c   1.000
_cell.angle_alpha   90.00
_cell.angle_beta   90.00
_cell.angle_gamma   90.00
#
_symmetry.space_group_name_H-M   'P 1'
#
loop_
_entity.id
_entity.type
_entity.pdbx_description
1 polymer ?
#
loop_
_entity_poly.entity_id
_entity_poly.type
_entity_poly.pdbx_seq_one_letter_code
_entity_poly.pdbx_strand_id
1 'polypeptide(L)' 'GLVATVNSDDPAYFGGYMNDNLVQTFEALPLQRKHAQQLARNSFIASFLDNLTKEKYLAEVDAFFLR' A
#
# COMPACT_ATOMS: atom_id res chain seq x y z
N GLY A 1 -2.74 -15.87 -3.96
CA GLY A 1 -2.62 -14.80 -4.97
C GLY A 1 -1.25 -14.15 -4.87
N LEU A 2 -1.01 -13.06 -5.60
CA LEU A 2 0.25 -12.28 -5.55
C LEU A 2 0.24 -11.26 -4.41
N VAL A 3 1.42 -10.96 -3.85
CA VAL A 3 1.63 -9.86 -2.87
C VAL A 3 2.07 -8.61 -3.65
N ALA A 4 1.10 -7.93 -4.27
CA ALA A 4 1.37 -6.71 -5.04
C ALA A 4 1.55 -5.49 -4.14
N THR A 5 2.49 -4.61 -4.47
CA THR A 5 2.71 -3.30 -3.82
C THR A 5 2.69 -2.19 -4.87
N VAL A 6 2.34 -0.97 -4.45
CA VAL A 6 2.42 0.23 -5.29
C VAL A 6 3.64 1.03 -4.82
N ASN A 7 4.52 1.40 -5.74
CA ASN A 7 5.74 2.15 -5.47
C ASN A 7 5.86 3.31 -6.47
N SER A 8 6.71 4.29 -6.18
CA SER A 8 6.95 5.45 -7.07
C SER A 8 8.07 5.25 -8.07
N ASP A 9 8.94 4.26 -7.83
CA ASP A 9 10.16 4.01 -8.60
C ASP A 9 11.06 5.26 -8.61
N ASP A 10 11.03 6.04 -9.69
CA ASP A 10 11.71 7.34 -9.80
C ASP A 10 10.70 8.50 -9.90
N PRO A 11 10.09 8.98 -8.79
CA PRO A 11 9.01 9.98 -8.84
C PRO A 11 9.40 11.29 -9.52
N ALA A 12 10.67 11.71 -9.45
CA ALA A 12 11.15 12.90 -10.16
C ALA A 12 11.20 12.73 -11.69
N TYR A 13 11.37 11.49 -12.17
CA TYR A 13 11.40 11.17 -13.59
C TYR A 13 10.00 10.93 -14.15
N PHE A 14 9.15 10.20 -13.41
CA PHE A 14 7.81 9.84 -13.86
C PHE A 14 6.72 10.87 -13.47
N GLY A 15 7.03 11.79 -12.54
CA GLY A 15 6.09 12.79 -12.04
C GLY A 15 4.97 12.23 -11.14
N GLY A 16 5.06 10.97 -10.72
CA GLY A 16 4.07 10.30 -9.87
C GLY A 16 4.63 9.94 -8.50
N TYR A 17 4.24 10.71 -7.48
CA TYR A 17 4.58 10.37 -6.08
C TYR A 17 3.68 9.24 -5.57
N MET A 18 4.05 8.65 -4.43
CA MET A 18 3.36 7.48 -3.86
C MET A 18 1.84 7.62 -3.77
N ASN A 19 1.36 8.77 -3.28
CA ASN A 19 -0.07 9.00 -3.13
C ASN A 19 -0.75 9.20 -4.49
N ASP A 20 -0.10 9.89 -5.42
CA ASP A 20 -0.63 10.10 -6.77
C ASP A 20 -0.79 8.76 -7.49
N ASN A 21 0.21 7.88 -7.38
CA ASN A 21 0.16 6.54 -7.96
C ASN A 21 -0.98 5.70 -7.35
N LEU A 22 -1.21 5.81 -6.04
CA LEU A 22 -2.35 5.14 -5.39
C LEU A 22 -3.70 5.69 -5.88
N VAL A 23 -3.87 7.01 -5.91
CA VAL A 23 -5.12 7.65 -6.35
C VAL A 23 -5.42 7.28 -7.80
N GLN A 24 -4.46 7.47 -8.71
CA GLN A 24 -4.64 7.18 -10.13
C GLN A 24 -4.92 5.69 -10.38
N THR A 25 -4.31 4.77 -9.59
CA THR A 25 -4.61 3.33 -9.70
C THR A 25 -6.07 3.02 -9.36
N PHE A 26 -6.65 3.69 -8.36
CA PHE A 26 -8.05 3.49 -7.96
C PHE A 26 -9.03 4.21 -8.89
N GLU A 27 -8.61 5.29 -9.54
CA GLU A 27 -9.39 5.95 -10.58
C GLU A 27 -9.44 5.12 -11.88
N ALA A 28 -8.34 4.46 -12.23
CA ALA A 28 -8.20 3.71 -13.48
C ALA A 28 -8.80 2.29 -13.43
N LEU A 29 -8.94 1.70 -12.23
CA LEU A 29 -9.35 0.30 -12.05
C LEU A 29 -10.58 0.21 -11.13
N PRO A 30 -11.41 -0.85 -11.24
CA PRO A 30 -12.59 -1.04 -10.38
C PRO A 30 -12.19 -1.53 -8.97
N LEU A 31 -11.28 -0.82 -8.32
CA LEU A 31 -10.79 -1.14 -6.98
C LEU A 31 -11.68 -0.53 -5.91
N GLN A 32 -11.75 -1.20 -4.76
CA GLN A 32 -12.61 -0.82 -3.64
C GLN A 32 -11.76 -0.65 -2.38
N ARG A 33 -12.35 -0.07 -1.33
CA ARG A 33 -11.68 0.15 -0.02
C ARG A 33 -10.91 -1.07 0.50
N LYS A 34 -11.45 -2.28 0.33
CA LYS A 34 -10.76 -3.54 0.72
C LYS A 34 -9.43 -3.75 -0.01
N HIS A 35 -9.32 -3.34 -1.28
CA HIS A 35 -8.08 -3.41 -2.03
C HIS A 35 -7.07 -2.38 -1.54
N ALA A 36 -7.52 -1.21 -1.08
CA ALA A 36 -6.63 -0.21 -0.48
C ALA A 36 -6.01 -0.75 0.81
N GLN A 37 -6.82 -1.37 1.66
CA GLN A 37 -6.33 -2.06 2.86
C GLN A 37 -5.34 -3.17 2.50
N GLN A 38 -5.65 -4.00 1.51
CA GLN A 38 -4.75 -5.09 1.11
C GLN A 38 -3.42 -4.59 0.56
N LEU A 39 -3.42 -3.55 -0.28
CA LEU A 39 -2.20 -2.94 -0.82
C LEU A 39 -1.36 -2.32 0.30
N ALA A 40 -1.97 -1.61 1.25
CA ALA A 40 -1.28 -1.06 2.41
C ALA A 40 -0.65 -2.17 3.27
N ARG A 41 -1.38 -3.26 3.54
CA ARG A 41 -0.83 -4.43 4.25
C ARG A 41 0.34 -5.06 3.49
N ASN A 42 0.21 -5.22 2.17
CA ASN A 42 1.24 -5.81 1.35
C ASN A 42 2.57 -5.05 1.42
N SER A 43 2.53 -3.71 1.51
CA SER A 43 3.73 -2.88 1.66
C SER A 43 4.56 -3.25 2.89
N PHE A 44 3.91 -3.58 4.02
CA PHE A 44 4.61 -4.04 5.22
C PHE A 44 4.98 -5.52 5.16
N ILE A 45 4.11 -6.38 4.63
CA ILE A 45 4.38 -7.82 4.48
C ILE A 45 5.64 -8.04 3.63
N ALA A 46 5.75 -7.35 2.49
CA ALA A 46 6.85 -7.46 1.54
C ALA A 46 8.12 -6.70 1.96
N SER A 47 8.06 -5.86 3.00
CA SER A 47 9.22 -5.11 3.47
C SER A 47 10.29 -6.03 4.07
N PHE A 48 11.52 -5.51 4.21
CA PHE A 48 12.62 -6.18 4.90
C PHE A 48 12.70 -5.83 6.39
N LEU A 49 11.60 -5.36 6.98
CA LEU A 49 11.49 -5.12 8.42
C LEU A 49 11.51 -6.45 9.19
N ASP A 50 11.90 -6.40 10.46
CA ASP A 50 11.75 -7.54 11.37
C ASP A 50 10.26 -7.81 11.67
N ASN A 51 9.96 -9.01 12.17
CA ASN A 51 8.59 -9.47 12.37
C ASN A 51 7.82 -8.60 13.38
N LEU A 52 8.45 -8.18 14.49
CA LEU A 52 7.77 -7.35 15.49
C LEU A 52 7.38 -5.99 14.91
N THR A 53 8.28 -5.38 14.13
CA THR A 53 7.99 -4.11 13.46
C THR A 53 6.90 -4.26 12.40
N LYS A 54 6.91 -5.36 11.63
CA LYS A 54 5.83 -5.66 10.66
C LYS A 54 4.48 -5.79 11.35
N GLU A 55 4.40 -6.56 12.43
CA GLU A 55 3.16 -6.78 13.19
C GLU A 55 2.59 -5.46 13.71
N LYS A 56 3.44 -4.59 14.25
CA LYS A 56 3.05 -3.25 14.71
C LYS A 56 2.37 -2.46 13.58
N TYR A 57 3.02 -2.32 12.42
CA TYR A 57 2.46 -1.53 11.32
C TYR A 57 1.22 -2.17 10.69
N LEU A 58 1.15 -3.51 10.63
CA LEU A 58 -0.05 -4.20 10.18
C LEU A 58 -1.25 -3.91 11.09
N ALA A 59 -1.02 -3.88 12.41
CA ALA A 59 -2.07 -3.50 13.37
C ALA A 59 -2.51 -2.04 13.19
N GLU A 60 -1.58 -1.12 12.92
CA GLU A 60 -1.92 0.29 12.62
C GLU A 60 -2.76 0.42 11.34
N VAL A 61 -2.41 -0.30 10.27
CA VAL A 61 -3.22 -0.36 9.03
C VAL A 61 -4.61 -0.89 9.33
N ASP A 62 -4.73 -2.02 10.02
CA ASP A 62 -6.04 -2.61 10.33
C ASP A 62 -6.89 -1.66 11.18
N ALA A 63 -6.29 -1.02 12.19
CA ALA A 63 -6.97 -0.04 13.04
C ALA A 63 -7.47 1.19 12.26
N PHE A 64 -6.73 1.64 11.24
CA PHE A 64 -7.18 2.74 10.38
C PHE A 64 -8.44 2.36 9.59
N PHE A 65 -8.49 1.15 9.03
CA PHE A 65 -9.60 0.70 8.19
C PHE A 65 -10.85 0.26 8.97
N LEU A 66 -10.73 0.00 10.28
CA LEU A 66 -11.86 -0.25 11.19
C LEU A 66 -12.68 1.01 11.52
N ARG A 67 -12.16 2.21 11.23
CA ARG A 67 -12.85 3.50 11.36
C ARG A 67 -13.70 3.80 10.14
#